data_AF-A0A166ACV0-F1
#
_entry.id   AF-A0A166ACV0-F1
#
_cell.length_a   1.000
_cell.length_b   1.000
_cell.length_c   1.000
_cell.angle_alpha   90.00
_cell.angle_beta   90.00
_cell.angle_gamma   90.00
#
_symmetry.space_group_name_H-M   'P 1'
#
loop_
_entity.id
_entity.type
_entity.pdbx_description
1 polymer ?
#
loop_
_entity_poly.entity_id
_entity_poly.type
_entity_poly.pdbx_seq_one_letter_code
_entity_poly.pdbx_strand_id
1 'polypeptide(L)'
;MKYKRKILFGVLIIMLICCITTVSATNADNNQSLEESDVIEVDNVDDTLETVEIEDLEVERTGVNNGYNISAMYTVTNTTYGNFFKPDGSLDVGSQCGALRFSGSFIDIPFKNFVINRNIGLYFSNDAVFQNTGFKLTAQGLSISGAKFTGDNWAGNGAVIYINGENVKVKNLFINVTAPDGVDFHGIDVLNSSNVKLLNNTIIYNVPYANSNCYNYVIRVKDSQNAEVANNNITAYLPLKDVNFNVPGITFPNIATDLVASAAIQSSNGLNFTNNVMRINVSCRAGSYPTLDSVIIVDSNNSYIGHNDIVEIDKVTQHNQANYLYAVDVYKCYNIVIDANKIRLNSDGGGFIVNNGTGAAYGVQLTGPHTGVVISNNNITTVNNGPNLGIYSQNYYGNTSLTIVGNNIDVTGSAGTDSWSLVSGMELQDTYANVTGNTILVNNVAGYNPSFNAFGVSYAQWTFGNHTYDIYNNNILVKNGTYAVYLMSAVNTNVHYNALKTINSAGTVNCGDAAVYIGSGSSNSVSNNYCRDIINTISSSFIDLKIPFANIYKSGSYLGNFQKIGVIRS
;
A
#
# COMPACT_ATOMS: atom_id res chain seq x y z
N MET A 1 9.96 13.50 40.83
CA MET A 1 10.61 12.53 39.90
C MET A 1 11.42 11.51 40.70
N LYS A 2 11.01 10.24 40.73
CA LYS A 2 11.83 9.03 41.04
C LYS A 2 11.00 7.74 41.23
N TYR A 3 9.66 7.83 41.33
CA TYR A 3 8.82 6.64 41.55
C TYR A 3 8.20 5.99 40.29
N LYS A 4 8.20 6.65 39.12
CA LYS A 4 7.62 6.07 37.89
C LYS A 4 8.57 5.17 37.06
N ARG A 5 9.87 5.12 37.38
CA ARG A 5 10.85 4.29 36.64
C ARG A 5 11.00 2.85 37.13
N LYS A 6 10.48 2.50 38.32
CA LYS A 6 10.65 1.15 38.89
C LYS A 6 9.59 0.15 38.43
N ILE A 7 8.43 0.62 37.96
CA ILE A 7 7.36 -0.27 37.46
C ILE A 7 7.68 -0.74 36.03
N LEU A 8 8.32 0.11 35.21
CA LEU A 8 8.74 -0.25 33.86
C LEU A 8 9.86 -1.31 33.85
N PHE A 9 10.71 -1.33 34.88
CA PHE A 9 11.80 -2.31 35.01
C PHE A 9 11.33 -3.67 35.57
N GLY A 10 10.18 -3.71 36.27
CA GLY A 10 9.63 -4.95 36.83
C GLY A 10 8.95 -5.85 35.79
N VAL A 11 8.38 -5.28 34.74
CA VAL A 11 7.68 -6.04 33.67
C VAL A 11 8.68 -6.67 32.68
N LEU A 12 9.84 -6.05 32.49
CA LEU A 12 10.91 -6.56 31.62
C LEU A 12 11.68 -7.77 32.20
N ILE A 13 11.71 -7.93 33.53
CA ILE A 13 12.47 -9.01 34.19
C ILE A 13 11.70 -10.33 34.24
N ILE A 14 10.37 -10.31 34.13
CA ILE A 14 9.56 -11.53 34.05
C ILE A 14 9.64 -12.19 32.66
N MET A 15 10.05 -11.44 31.62
CA MET A 15 10.30 -11.97 30.27
C MET A 15 11.57 -12.82 30.16
N LEU A 16 12.48 -12.80 31.16
CA LEU A 16 13.82 -13.37 31.02
C LEU A 16 14.01 -14.79 31.61
N ILE A 17 13.02 -15.39 32.29
CA ILE A 17 13.26 -16.57 33.15
C ILE A 17 12.65 -17.90 32.64
N CYS A 18 11.94 -17.96 31.51
CA CYS A 18 11.34 -19.22 31.04
C CYS A 18 12.02 -19.90 29.83
N CYS A 19 13.18 -19.42 29.37
CA CYS A 19 13.85 -19.96 28.18
C CYS A 19 15.06 -20.85 28.52
N ILE A 20 14.85 -22.09 28.96
CA ILE A 20 15.86 -23.16 28.82
C ILE A 20 15.16 -24.53 28.64
N THR A 21 15.25 -25.14 27.45
CA THR A 21 15.80 -26.50 27.19
C THR A 21 15.57 -26.92 25.72
N THR A 22 16.36 -27.90 25.30
CA THR A 22 16.91 -28.19 23.96
C THR A 22 16.21 -29.30 23.16
N VAL A 23 16.23 -29.16 21.82
CA VAL A 23 16.59 -30.12 20.75
C VAL A 23 15.95 -31.53 20.69
N SER A 24 15.37 -31.87 19.53
CA SER A 24 15.68 -33.11 18.77
C SER A 24 15.16 -33.02 17.33
N ALA A 25 15.98 -33.46 16.37
CA ALA A 25 15.66 -33.59 14.95
C ALA A 25 15.12 -34.99 14.61
N THR A 26 14.45 -35.14 13.46
CA THR A 26 14.58 -36.35 12.60
C THR A 26 13.99 -36.13 11.20
N ASN A 27 14.72 -36.66 10.21
CA ASN A 27 14.47 -36.66 8.76
C ASN A 27 13.37 -37.65 8.33
N ALA A 28 12.79 -37.47 7.13
CA ALA A 28 13.03 -38.32 5.94
C ALA A 28 11.95 -38.15 4.86
N ASP A 29 12.42 -37.87 3.64
CA ASP A 29 11.99 -38.31 2.30
C ASP A 29 10.53 -38.73 2.04
N ASN A 30 9.95 -38.17 0.96
CA ASN A 30 9.64 -39.01 -0.20
C ASN A 30 9.40 -38.23 -1.50
N ASN A 31 10.01 -38.78 -2.54
CA ASN A 31 10.04 -38.36 -3.93
C ASN A 31 8.83 -38.96 -4.65
N GLN A 32 8.09 -38.19 -5.47
CA GLN A 32 7.32 -38.75 -6.58
C GLN A 32 6.99 -37.68 -7.64
N SER A 33 7.57 -37.89 -8.82
CA SER A 33 7.22 -37.30 -10.12
C SER A 33 5.85 -37.74 -10.60
N LEU A 34 5.15 -36.91 -11.38
CA LEU A 34 4.25 -37.32 -12.49
C LEU A 34 3.98 -36.12 -13.42
N GLU A 35 3.86 -36.43 -14.71
CA GLU A 35 3.86 -35.54 -15.88
C GLU A 35 2.47 -35.01 -16.31
N GLU A 36 2.55 -33.93 -17.10
CA GLU A 36 1.75 -33.50 -18.27
C GLU A 36 0.27 -33.04 -18.23
N SER A 37 0.08 -32.00 -19.07
CA SER A 37 -1.10 -31.53 -19.83
C SER A 37 -2.33 -30.98 -19.09
N ASP A 38 -2.61 -29.68 -19.27
CA ASP A 38 -3.62 -29.27 -20.27
C ASP A 38 -3.63 -27.75 -20.54
N VAL A 39 -3.86 -27.45 -21.82
CA VAL A 39 -3.89 -26.13 -22.48
C VAL A 39 -5.29 -25.53 -22.39
N ILE A 40 -5.42 -24.25 -22.04
CA ILE A 40 -6.61 -23.45 -22.37
C ILE A 40 -6.18 -22.08 -22.90
N GLU A 41 -6.71 -21.76 -24.07
CA GLU A 41 -6.48 -20.61 -24.94
C GLU A 41 -6.81 -19.27 -24.26
N VAL A 42 -6.00 -18.24 -24.57
CA VAL A 42 -6.23 -16.85 -24.17
C VAL A 42 -6.42 -16.03 -25.45
N ASP A 43 -7.59 -15.43 -25.57
CA ASP A 43 -7.92 -14.47 -26.63
C ASP A 43 -7.09 -13.19 -26.50
N ASN A 44 -6.46 -12.80 -27.61
CA ASN A 44 -5.74 -11.55 -27.79
C ASN A 44 -6.72 -10.39 -28.03
N VAL A 45 -6.50 -9.26 -27.35
CA VAL A 45 -6.84 -7.94 -27.88
C VAL A 45 -5.65 -7.01 -27.64
N ASP A 46 -4.92 -6.77 -28.73
CA ASP A 46 -3.85 -5.80 -28.92
C ASP A 46 -4.48 -4.51 -29.44
N ASP A 47 -4.33 -3.40 -28.72
CA ASP A 47 -4.77 -2.07 -29.18
C ASP A 47 -4.00 -0.94 -28.46
N THR A 48 -2.66 -0.91 -28.59
CA THR A 48 -1.84 0.17 -27.99
C THR A 48 -0.77 0.79 -28.90
N LEU A 49 -0.74 0.47 -30.20
CA LEU A 49 0.34 0.93 -31.09
C LEU A 49 0.08 2.24 -31.85
N GLU A 50 -1.14 2.81 -31.83
CA GLU A 50 -1.47 3.98 -32.67
C GLU A 50 -1.21 5.37 -32.03
N THR A 51 -0.93 5.47 -30.73
CA THR A 51 -0.82 6.78 -30.07
C THR A 51 0.57 7.41 -30.10
N VAL A 52 1.64 6.62 -30.31
CA VAL A 52 3.03 7.11 -30.30
C VAL A 52 3.42 7.81 -31.60
N GLU A 53 2.92 7.34 -32.75
CA GLU A 53 3.28 7.93 -34.05
C GLU A 53 2.69 9.33 -34.28
N ILE A 54 1.58 9.67 -33.62
CA ILE A 54 0.89 10.95 -33.82
C ILE A 54 1.63 12.10 -33.10
N GLU A 55 2.23 11.87 -31.94
CA GLU A 55 3.01 12.91 -31.24
C GLU A 55 4.25 13.33 -32.03
N ASP A 56 5.01 12.36 -32.58
CA ASP A 56 6.23 12.63 -33.33
C ASP A 56 5.99 13.42 -34.64
N LEU A 57 4.85 13.22 -35.30
CA LEU A 57 4.47 13.92 -36.53
C LEU A 57 4.06 15.39 -36.31
N GLU A 58 3.50 15.76 -35.14
CA GLU A 58 3.18 17.16 -34.82
C GLU A 58 4.43 18.00 -34.47
N VAL A 59 5.47 17.36 -33.92
CA VAL A 59 6.77 18.00 -33.62
C VAL A 59 7.45 18.51 -34.88
N GLU A 60 7.49 17.69 -35.93
CA GLU A 60 8.12 18.05 -37.22
C GLU A 60 7.41 19.21 -37.93
N ARG A 61 6.07 19.33 -37.76
CA ARG A 61 5.28 20.37 -38.43
C ARG A 61 5.30 21.73 -37.76
N THR A 62 5.41 21.79 -36.43
CA THR A 62 5.18 23.05 -35.69
C THR A 62 6.45 23.70 -35.16
N GLY A 63 7.57 22.97 -35.12
CA GLY A 63 8.75 23.48 -34.40
C GLY A 63 8.49 23.64 -32.89
N VAL A 64 7.41 23.03 -32.38
CA VAL A 64 6.99 23.08 -30.99
C VAL A 64 6.57 21.68 -30.53
N ASN A 65 7.10 21.21 -29.40
CA ASN A 65 6.58 20.02 -28.73
C ASN A 65 6.38 20.33 -27.24
N ASN A 66 5.18 20.05 -26.72
CA ASN A 66 4.79 20.38 -25.34
C ASN A 66 4.97 21.87 -24.98
N GLY A 67 4.81 22.78 -25.95
CA GLY A 67 4.92 24.23 -25.74
C GLY A 67 6.35 24.81 -25.78
N TYR A 68 7.37 24.01 -26.07
CA TYR A 68 8.76 24.47 -26.19
C TYR A 68 9.18 24.65 -27.64
N ASN A 69 9.90 25.74 -27.94
CA ASN A 69 10.51 25.96 -29.24
C ASN A 69 11.67 24.97 -29.45
N ILE A 70 11.51 24.02 -30.37
CA ILE A 70 12.52 22.98 -30.65
C ILE A 70 13.63 23.43 -31.61
N SER A 71 13.61 24.67 -32.12
CA SER A 71 14.66 25.20 -33.01
C SER A 71 16.04 25.33 -32.34
N ALA A 72 16.10 25.26 -31.01
CA ALA A 72 17.34 25.25 -30.22
C ALA A 72 17.40 24.03 -29.28
N MET A 73 17.18 22.84 -29.85
CA MET A 73 17.34 21.55 -29.18
C MET A 73 18.77 21.02 -29.35
N TYR A 74 19.39 20.58 -28.26
CA TYR A 74 20.73 20.01 -28.27
C TYR A 74 20.75 18.56 -27.80
N THR A 75 21.55 17.72 -28.47
CA THR A 75 21.74 16.32 -28.06
C THR A 75 22.78 16.21 -26.94
N VAL A 76 22.36 15.60 -25.83
CA VAL A 76 23.18 15.28 -24.67
C VAL A 76 23.49 13.80 -24.68
N THR A 77 24.75 13.45 -24.50
CA THR A 77 25.24 12.06 -24.43
C THR A 77 26.15 11.89 -23.22
N ASN A 78 26.52 10.65 -22.89
CA ASN A 78 27.45 10.35 -21.81
C ASN A 78 28.84 11.00 -21.97
N THR A 79 29.23 11.42 -23.17
CA THR A 79 30.51 12.11 -23.39
C THR A 79 30.36 13.62 -23.54
N THR A 80 29.13 14.13 -23.69
CA THR A 80 28.86 15.55 -23.95
C THR A 80 28.08 16.26 -22.86
N TYR A 81 27.60 15.56 -21.82
CA TYR A 81 26.81 16.17 -20.74
C TYR A 81 27.54 17.33 -20.05
N GLY A 82 28.87 17.28 -19.94
CA GLY A 82 29.67 18.35 -19.32
C GLY A 82 29.59 19.70 -20.05
N ASN A 83 29.08 19.74 -21.29
CA ASN A 83 28.87 20.98 -22.03
C ASN A 83 27.57 21.70 -21.61
N PHE A 84 26.68 21.00 -20.90
CA PHE A 84 25.33 21.49 -20.56
C PHE A 84 25.08 21.51 -19.06
N PHE A 85 25.98 20.91 -18.26
CA PHE A 85 25.82 20.75 -16.82
C PHE A 85 27.12 21.09 -16.10
N LYS A 86 26.99 21.81 -14.98
CA LYS A 86 28.11 22.10 -14.08
C LYS A 86 28.55 20.84 -13.33
N PRO A 87 29.72 20.86 -12.66
CA PRO A 87 30.19 19.74 -11.85
C PRO A 87 29.23 19.29 -10.73
N ASP A 88 28.30 20.16 -10.29
CA ASP A 88 27.26 19.84 -9.30
C ASP A 88 25.97 19.26 -9.93
N GLY A 89 25.95 19.07 -11.24
CA GLY A 89 24.81 18.58 -12.01
C GLY A 89 23.79 19.64 -12.39
N SER A 90 23.98 20.91 -12.00
CA SER A 90 23.08 22.00 -12.39
C SER A 90 23.20 22.36 -13.86
N LEU A 91 22.05 22.59 -14.50
CA LEU A 91 21.97 22.99 -15.89
C LEU A 91 22.74 24.31 -16.12
N ASP A 92 23.60 24.33 -17.13
CA ASP A 92 24.49 25.43 -17.52
C ASP A 92 24.37 25.71 -19.02
N VAL A 93 23.22 26.22 -19.42
CA VAL A 93 22.96 26.56 -20.82
C VAL A 93 22.41 27.98 -20.94
N GLY A 94 22.79 28.67 -22.01
CA GLY A 94 22.31 30.02 -22.30
C GLY A 94 20.79 30.07 -22.52
N SER A 95 20.20 31.26 -22.42
CA SER A 95 18.75 31.49 -22.56
C SER A 95 18.17 31.04 -23.92
N GLN A 96 19.02 30.90 -24.93
CA GLN A 96 18.63 30.45 -26.27
C GLN A 96 18.37 28.94 -26.35
N CYS A 97 18.91 28.13 -25.43
CA CYS A 97 18.66 26.69 -25.43
C CYS A 97 17.22 26.40 -24.99
N GLY A 98 16.40 25.84 -25.88
CA GLY A 98 14.98 25.58 -25.63
C GLY A 98 14.68 24.15 -25.20
N ALA A 99 15.57 23.21 -25.51
CA ALA A 99 15.36 21.78 -25.28
C ALA A 99 16.68 21.00 -25.19
N LEU A 100 16.65 19.89 -24.43
CA LEU A 100 17.70 18.87 -24.42
C LEU A 100 17.14 17.53 -24.84
N ARG A 101 17.86 16.83 -25.72
CA ARG A 101 17.59 15.43 -26.09
C ARG A 101 18.68 14.53 -25.53
N PHE A 102 18.36 13.73 -24.54
CA PHE A 102 19.26 12.72 -23.99
C PHE A 102 19.30 11.50 -24.90
N SER A 103 20.51 11.02 -25.23
CA SER A 103 20.73 9.83 -26.04
C SER A 103 21.91 9.01 -25.53
N GLY A 104 21.75 7.68 -25.58
CA GLY A 104 22.70 6.70 -25.06
C GLY A 104 22.65 6.48 -23.54
N SER A 105 23.61 5.72 -23.02
CA SER A 105 23.63 5.28 -21.62
C SER A 105 24.46 6.22 -20.73
N PHE A 106 23.82 6.77 -19.70
CA PHE A 106 24.43 7.59 -18.65
C PHE A 106 24.65 6.73 -17.42
N ILE A 107 25.90 6.36 -17.14
CA ILE A 107 26.25 5.37 -16.11
C ILE A 107 27.09 6.05 -15.04
N ASP A 108 26.65 5.95 -13.78
CA ASP A 108 27.39 6.42 -12.60
C ASP A 108 27.90 7.87 -12.71
N ILE A 109 27.09 8.76 -13.32
CA ILE A 109 27.47 10.16 -13.53
C ILE A 109 27.90 10.80 -12.20
N PRO A 110 29.04 11.52 -12.12
CA PRO A 110 29.64 11.90 -10.84
C PRO A 110 28.72 12.67 -9.87
N PHE A 111 27.90 13.58 -10.40
CA PHE A 111 26.96 14.37 -9.61
C PHE A 111 25.65 13.64 -9.28
N LYS A 112 25.48 12.40 -9.76
CA LYS A 112 24.36 11.46 -9.54
C LYS A 112 23.00 11.90 -10.06
N ASN A 113 22.68 13.20 -10.06
CA ASN A 113 21.42 13.71 -10.57
C ASN A 113 21.63 14.90 -11.50
N PHE A 114 21.01 14.85 -12.67
CA PHE A 114 20.84 16.03 -13.52
C PHE A 114 19.86 17.00 -12.84
N VAL A 115 20.32 18.20 -12.49
CA VAL A 115 19.51 19.22 -11.81
C VAL A 115 18.95 20.19 -12.85
N ILE A 116 17.67 20.02 -13.14
CA ILE A 116 16.91 20.86 -14.08
C ILE A 116 16.30 22.02 -13.31
N ASN A 117 17.07 23.09 -13.22
CA ASN A 117 16.75 24.33 -12.48
C ASN A 117 16.20 25.45 -13.37
N ARG A 118 15.85 25.14 -14.61
CA ARG A 118 15.22 26.06 -15.55
C ARG A 118 14.17 25.32 -16.37
N ASN A 119 13.06 25.99 -16.67
CA ASN A 119 12.02 25.40 -17.48
C ASN A 119 12.49 25.19 -18.93
N ILE A 120 12.64 23.95 -19.35
CA ILE A 120 13.22 23.55 -20.63
C ILE A 120 12.58 22.23 -21.10
N GLY A 121 12.45 22.03 -22.41
CA GLY A 121 12.01 20.74 -22.96
C GLY A 121 13.02 19.63 -22.67
N LEU A 122 12.54 18.48 -22.18
CA LEU A 122 13.35 17.28 -21.93
C LEU A 122 12.85 16.15 -22.83
N TYR A 123 13.72 15.63 -23.69
CA TYR A 123 13.45 14.55 -24.62
C TYR A 123 14.42 13.41 -24.41
N PHE A 124 13.96 12.18 -24.62
CA PHE A 124 14.74 10.97 -24.41
C PHE A 124 14.59 10.11 -25.66
N SER A 125 15.70 9.76 -26.30
CA SER A 125 15.67 8.76 -27.36
C SER A 125 15.45 7.37 -26.77
N ASN A 126 15.04 6.41 -27.61
CA ASN A 126 14.73 5.04 -27.17
C ASN A 126 15.92 4.31 -26.51
N ASP A 127 17.15 4.73 -26.83
CA ASP A 127 18.39 4.20 -26.25
C ASP A 127 18.88 4.98 -25.02
N ALA A 128 18.15 6.02 -24.58
CA ALA A 128 18.49 6.80 -23.39
C ALA A 128 18.22 5.99 -22.12
N VAL A 129 19.29 5.63 -21.41
CA VAL A 129 19.21 4.86 -20.16
C VAL A 129 20.06 5.52 -19.09
N PHE A 130 19.50 5.74 -17.91
CA PHE A 130 20.19 6.31 -16.77
C PHE A 130 20.45 5.22 -15.73
N GLN A 131 21.70 4.78 -15.62
CA GLN A 131 22.12 3.78 -14.65
C GLN A 131 22.76 4.46 -13.42
N ASN A 132 22.22 4.19 -12.23
CA ASN A 132 22.64 4.82 -10.97
C ASN A 132 22.68 6.37 -11.05
N THR A 133 21.81 6.93 -11.89
CA THR A 133 21.76 8.35 -12.23
C THR A 133 20.30 8.78 -12.31
N GLY A 134 19.95 9.92 -11.71
CA GLY A 134 18.57 10.42 -11.61
C GLY A 134 18.41 11.86 -12.06
N PHE A 135 17.27 12.47 -11.70
CA PHE A 135 16.97 13.88 -11.99
C PHE A 135 16.45 14.60 -10.74
N LYS A 136 16.89 15.85 -10.56
CA LYS A 136 16.27 16.83 -9.67
C LYS A 136 15.52 17.87 -10.50
N LEU A 137 14.20 17.90 -10.39
CA LEU A 137 13.31 18.79 -11.12
C LEU A 137 12.93 19.97 -10.21
N THR A 138 13.67 21.07 -10.33
CA THR A 138 13.56 22.20 -9.39
C THR A 138 12.89 23.44 -10.00
N ALA A 139 12.78 23.52 -11.33
CA ALA A 139 12.02 24.56 -11.99
C ALA A 139 10.52 24.23 -12.09
N GLN A 140 9.71 25.29 -12.14
CA GLN A 140 8.27 25.18 -12.37
C GLN A 140 7.96 24.73 -13.81
N GLY A 141 6.90 23.93 -13.96
CA GLY A 141 6.32 23.60 -15.26
C GLY A 141 7.09 22.55 -16.07
N LEU A 142 8.07 21.89 -15.44
CA LEU A 142 8.85 20.84 -16.09
C LEU A 142 7.97 19.63 -16.42
N SER A 143 8.26 19.01 -17.56
CA SER A 143 7.67 17.74 -17.95
C SER A 143 8.79 16.78 -18.35
N ILE A 144 8.81 15.61 -17.71
CA ILE A 144 9.69 14.49 -18.08
C ILE A 144 8.81 13.33 -18.52
N SER A 145 9.13 12.73 -19.67
CA SER A 145 8.40 11.56 -20.15
C SER A 145 9.26 10.58 -20.93
N GLY A 146 8.99 9.28 -20.79
CA GLY A 146 9.64 8.21 -21.56
C GLY A 146 11.06 7.85 -21.12
N ALA A 147 11.58 8.42 -20.03
CA ALA A 147 12.93 8.13 -19.56
C ALA A 147 13.01 6.78 -18.82
N LYS A 148 14.15 6.08 -19.01
CA LYS A 148 14.45 4.79 -18.40
C LYS A 148 15.55 4.90 -17.34
N PHE A 149 15.22 4.56 -16.10
CA PHE A 149 16.11 4.56 -14.95
C PHE A 149 16.36 3.14 -14.47
N THR A 150 17.62 2.79 -14.29
CA THR A 150 18.04 1.47 -13.78
C THR A 150 19.13 1.63 -12.73
N GLY A 151 19.33 0.64 -11.87
CA GLY A 151 20.55 0.62 -11.05
C GLY A 151 20.42 -0.12 -9.73
N ASP A 152 21.51 -0.74 -9.31
CA ASP A 152 21.64 -1.55 -8.10
C ASP A 152 22.79 -1.10 -7.20
N ASN A 153 23.53 -0.08 -7.61
CA ASN A 153 24.72 0.42 -6.93
C ASN A 153 24.69 1.95 -6.79
N TRP A 154 23.53 2.47 -6.35
CA TRP A 154 23.37 3.88 -6.03
C TRP A 154 24.28 4.25 -4.85
N ALA A 155 24.86 5.45 -4.87
CA ALA A 155 25.74 5.91 -3.79
C ALA A 155 25.06 7.00 -2.98
N GLY A 156 24.96 6.81 -1.66
CA GLY A 156 24.47 7.80 -0.71
C GLY A 156 22.95 7.95 -0.66
N ASN A 157 22.49 8.91 0.15
CA ASN A 157 21.07 9.22 0.30
C ASN A 157 20.50 9.90 -0.96
N GLY A 158 19.24 9.65 -1.30
CA GLY A 158 18.59 10.41 -2.36
C GLY A 158 17.33 9.79 -2.96
N ALA A 159 17.04 10.17 -4.20
CA ALA A 159 15.93 9.63 -4.98
C ALA A 159 16.33 9.48 -6.46
N VAL A 160 15.65 8.62 -7.20
CA VAL A 160 15.80 8.53 -8.66
C VAL A 160 15.23 9.78 -9.33
N ILE A 161 14.04 10.21 -8.89
CA ILE A 161 13.42 11.47 -9.30
C ILE A 161 13.12 12.28 -8.05
N TYR A 162 13.71 13.45 -7.96
CA TYR A 162 13.46 14.41 -6.89
C TYR A 162 12.74 15.63 -7.48
N ILE A 163 11.67 16.08 -6.83
CA ILE A 163 10.84 17.18 -7.29
C ILE A 163 10.65 18.18 -6.15
N ASN A 164 11.04 19.42 -6.41
CA ASN A 164 10.67 20.57 -5.59
C ASN A 164 10.19 21.77 -6.44
N GLY A 165 10.17 21.64 -7.77
CA GLY A 165 9.50 22.58 -8.65
C GLY A 165 7.98 22.34 -8.70
N GLU A 166 7.19 23.39 -8.88
CA GLU A 166 5.72 23.32 -8.98
C GLU A 166 5.23 22.96 -10.38
N ASN A 167 4.00 22.43 -10.50
CA ASN A 167 3.35 22.08 -11.76
C ASN A 167 4.17 21.11 -12.62
N VAL A 168 4.98 20.27 -11.95
CA VAL A 168 5.86 19.29 -12.61
C VAL A 168 5.06 18.05 -13.02
N LYS A 169 5.33 17.54 -14.21
CA LYS A 169 4.72 16.31 -14.74
C LYS A 169 5.79 15.25 -14.95
N VAL A 170 5.61 14.10 -14.32
CA VAL A 170 6.43 12.90 -14.48
C VAL A 170 5.56 11.80 -15.05
N LYS A 171 5.79 11.43 -16.31
CA LYS A 171 4.88 10.56 -17.04
C LYS A 171 5.58 9.44 -17.79
N ASN A 172 4.99 8.25 -17.86
CA ASN A 172 5.49 7.17 -18.71
C ASN A 172 6.97 6.83 -18.45
N LEU A 173 7.45 6.95 -17.20
CA LEU A 173 8.80 6.55 -16.85
C LEU A 173 8.86 5.04 -16.60
N PHE A 174 10.02 4.45 -16.89
CA PHE A 174 10.40 3.13 -16.40
C PHE A 174 11.50 3.28 -15.35
N ILE A 175 11.23 2.93 -14.11
CA ILE A 175 12.19 2.96 -13.00
C ILE A 175 12.38 1.53 -12.51
N ASN A 176 13.59 0.99 -12.55
CA ASN A 176 13.91 -0.33 -12.01
C ASN A 176 15.20 -0.27 -11.18
N VAL A 177 15.06 -0.16 -9.87
CA VAL A 177 16.20 0.12 -8.99
C VAL A 177 16.22 -0.74 -7.74
N THR A 178 17.42 -1.00 -7.23
CA THR A 178 17.66 -1.51 -5.88
C THR A 178 18.20 -0.38 -5.00
N ALA A 179 17.57 -0.18 -3.85
CA ALA A 179 18.00 0.79 -2.86
C ALA A 179 19.38 0.41 -2.29
N PRO A 180 20.29 1.38 -2.13
CA PRO A 180 21.58 1.12 -1.51
C PRO A 180 21.48 0.80 -0.01
N ASP A 181 22.47 0.04 0.46
CA ASP A 181 22.56 -0.36 1.86
C ASP A 181 22.87 0.83 2.79
N GLY A 182 22.24 0.84 3.97
CA GLY A 182 22.52 1.76 5.07
C GLY A 182 22.16 3.23 4.83
N VAL A 183 21.35 3.56 3.83
CA VAL A 183 21.01 4.96 3.49
C VAL A 183 19.53 5.15 3.16
N ASP A 184 19.06 6.39 3.29
CA ASP A 184 17.72 6.81 2.91
C ASP A 184 17.63 6.90 1.39
N PHE A 185 16.72 6.14 0.79
CA PHE A 185 16.58 6.14 -0.66
C PHE A 185 15.12 6.07 -1.07
N HIS A 186 14.76 6.81 -2.11
CA HIS A 186 13.40 6.86 -2.62
C HIS A 186 13.35 6.61 -4.13
N GLY A 187 12.24 6.06 -4.62
CA GLY A 187 12.01 6.01 -6.07
C GLY A 187 11.75 7.43 -6.59
N ILE A 188 10.64 8.02 -6.16
CA ILE A 188 10.25 9.40 -6.48
C ILE A 188 10.02 10.16 -5.17
N ASP A 189 10.62 11.34 -5.03
CA ASP A 189 10.53 12.18 -3.85
C ASP A 189 10.03 13.58 -4.21
N VAL A 190 8.81 13.91 -3.78
CA VAL A 190 8.14 15.19 -4.01
C VAL A 190 8.09 15.96 -2.70
N LEU A 191 8.79 17.09 -2.62
CA LEU A 191 8.91 17.91 -1.42
C LEU A 191 8.56 19.37 -1.71
N ASN A 192 7.73 19.98 -0.86
CA ASN A 192 7.42 21.41 -0.90
C ASN A 192 6.96 21.90 -2.28
N SER A 193 6.08 21.15 -2.94
CA SER A 193 5.64 21.44 -4.30
C SER A 193 4.11 21.53 -4.41
N SER A 194 3.58 21.93 -5.56
CA SER A 194 2.14 21.99 -5.82
C SER A 194 1.81 21.52 -7.23
N ASN A 195 0.65 20.90 -7.40
CA ASN A 195 0.11 20.44 -8.67
C ASN A 195 1.05 19.47 -9.43
N VAL A 196 1.82 18.66 -8.69
CA VAL A 196 2.69 17.63 -9.27
C VAL A 196 1.85 16.49 -9.79
N LYS A 197 2.19 15.97 -10.97
CA LYS A 197 1.51 14.83 -11.58
C LYS A 197 2.49 13.68 -11.82
N LEU A 198 2.24 12.54 -11.20
CA LEU A 198 2.95 11.27 -11.40
C LEU A 198 2.01 10.32 -12.13
N LEU A 199 2.16 10.20 -13.45
CA LEU A 199 1.19 9.52 -14.32
C LEU A 199 1.80 8.36 -15.09
N ASN A 200 1.12 7.21 -15.16
CA ASN A 200 1.47 6.10 -16.05
C ASN A 200 2.92 5.59 -15.90
N ASN A 201 3.53 5.72 -14.73
CA ASN A 201 4.90 5.26 -14.52
C ASN A 201 4.92 3.78 -14.15
N THR A 202 5.94 3.06 -14.62
CA THR A 202 6.26 1.70 -14.16
C THR A 202 7.45 1.78 -13.20
N ILE A 203 7.25 1.36 -11.95
CA ILE A 203 8.27 1.44 -10.90
C ILE A 203 8.49 0.05 -10.31
N ILE A 204 9.70 -0.46 -10.44
CA ILE A 204 10.22 -1.66 -9.80
C ILE A 204 11.26 -1.20 -8.77
N TYR A 205 10.97 -1.42 -7.50
CA TYR A 205 11.80 -0.89 -6.40
C TYR A 205 12.12 -1.98 -5.39
N ASN A 206 13.39 -2.31 -5.24
CA ASN A 206 13.84 -3.41 -4.39
C ASN A 206 14.70 -2.91 -3.22
N VAL A 207 14.42 -3.42 -2.02
CA VAL A 207 15.19 -3.14 -0.81
C VAL A 207 15.51 -4.48 -0.14
N PRO A 208 16.71 -5.04 -0.37
CA PRO A 208 17.05 -6.38 0.12
C PRO A 208 17.49 -6.39 1.60
N TYR A 209 17.54 -5.23 2.25
CA TYR A 209 18.06 -5.06 3.62
C TYR A 209 17.03 -4.37 4.51
N ALA A 210 16.95 -4.78 5.78
CA ALA A 210 15.96 -4.21 6.68
C ALA A 210 16.35 -2.83 7.22
N ASN A 211 17.65 -2.59 7.50
CA ASN A 211 18.20 -1.30 7.93
C ASN A 211 17.24 -0.46 8.78
N SER A 212 17.14 -0.82 10.06
CA SER A 212 16.06 -0.38 10.97
C SER A 212 15.97 1.13 11.22
N ASN A 213 16.88 1.95 10.68
CA ASN A 213 16.90 3.40 10.87
C ASN A 213 16.88 4.20 9.55
N CYS A 214 16.79 3.52 8.39
CA CYS A 214 16.79 4.17 7.08
C CYS A 214 15.39 4.25 6.51
N TYR A 215 15.10 5.32 5.78
CA TYR A 215 13.82 5.54 5.12
C TYR A 215 13.81 4.94 3.72
N ASN A 216 12.84 4.09 3.43
CA ASN A 216 12.66 3.49 2.11
C ASN A 216 11.21 3.69 1.64
N TYR A 217 11.04 4.63 0.70
CA TYR A 217 9.75 4.95 0.10
C TYR A 217 9.81 4.84 -1.40
N VAL A 218 8.88 4.12 -2.02
CA VAL A 218 8.83 4.07 -3.50
C VAL A 218 8.43 5.44 -4.02
N ILE A 219 7.36 6.01 -3.47
CA ILE A 219 6.91 7.37 -3.71
C ILE A 219 6.78 8.08 -2.36
N ARG A 220 7.43 9.23 -2.20
CA ARG A 220 7.17 10.15 -1.10
C ARG A 220 6.56 11.45 -1.62
N VAL A 221 5.47 11.90 -1.01
CA VAL A 221 4.87 13.22 -1.25
C VAL A 221 4.73 13.92 0.08
N LYS A 222 5.52 14.97 0.31
CA LYS A 222 5.55 15.66 1.60
C LYS A 222 5.44 17.16 1.41
N ASP A 223 4.66 17.79 2.29
CA ASP A 223 4.46 19.24 2.33
C ASP A 223 4.03 19.80 0.96
N SER A 224 3.21 19.04 0.20
CA SER A 224 2.91 19.34 -1.20
C SER A 224 1.40 19.34 -1.51
N GLN A 225 0.89 20.31 -2.25
CA GLN A 225 -0.56 20.45 -2.46
C GLN A 225 -1.03 19.93 -3.82
N ASN A 226 -2.23 19.37 -3.87
CA ASN A 226 -2.92 18.93 -5.11
C ASN A 226 -2.08 17.98 -5.97
N ALA A 227 -1.34 17.06 -5.33
CA ALA A 227 -0.59 16.05 -6.06
C ALA A 227 -1.55 15.03 -6.70
N GLU A 228 -1.28 14.66 -7.93
CA GLU A 228 -1.98 13.60 -8.66
C GLU A 228 -1.03 12.44 -8.87
N VAL A 229 -1.34 11.28 -8.28
CA VAL A 229 -0.60 10.03 -8.46
C VAL A 229 -1.56 9.04 -9.08
N ALA A 230 -1.48 8.89 -10.40
CA ALA A 230 -2.49 8.15 -11.14
C ALA A 230 -1.94 7.18 -12.18
N ASN A 231 -2.62 6.04 -12.34
CA ASN A 231 -2.33 5.03 -13.36
C ASN A 231 -0.90 4.45 -13.30
N ASN A 232 -0.24 4.50 -12.15
CA ASN A 232 1.11 3.95 -12.01
C ASN A 232 1.05 2.44 -11.75
N ASN A 233 2.03 1.70 -12.28
CA ASN A 233 2.25 0.30 -11.96
C ASN A 233 3.49 0.18 -11.07
N ILE A 234 3.28 -0.19 -9.81
CA ILE A 234 4.31 -0.25 -8.77
C ILE A 234 4.49 -1.70 -8.33
N THR A 235 5.69 -2.23 -8.50
CA THR A 235 6.12 -3.50 -7.91
C THR A 235 7.25 -3.22 -6.95
N ALA A 236 7.07 -3.53 -5.67
CA ALA A 236 8.06 -3.25 -4.65
C ALA A 236 8.38 -4.48 -3.81
N TYR A 237 9.64 -4.57 -3.40
CA TYR A 237 10.14 -5.52 -2.42
C TYR A 237 10.70 -4.71 -1.25
N LEU A 238 9.94 -4.62 -0.17
CA LEU A 238 10.20 -3.71 0.95
C LEU A 238 10.40 -4.52 2.24
N PRO A 239 11.31 -4.12 3.13
CA PRO A 239 11.47 -4.77 4.42
C PRO A 239 10.33 -4.41 5.38
N LEU A 240 10.04 -5.29 6.33
CA LEU A 240 9.30 -4.93 7.54
C LEU A 240 10.25 -4.32 8.58
N LYS A 241 9.86 -3.18 9.18
CA LYS A 241 10.68 -2.45 10.17
C LYS A 241 9.84 -2.00 11.36
N ASP A 242 10.41 -2.00 12.56
CA ASP A 242 9.73 -1.43 13.73
C ASP A 242 9.44 0.06 13.53
N VAL A 243 8.22 0.48 13.86
CA VAL A 243 7.84 1.90 13.90
C VAL A 243 8.64 2.61 15.00
N ASN A 244 9.29 3.72 14.66
CA ASN A 244 10.06 4.51 15.60
C ASN A 244 9.22 5.63 16.23
N PHE A 245 8.56 5.34 17.35
CA PHE A 245 7.81 6.36 18.10
C PHE A 245 8.67 7.33 18.91
N ASN A 246 9.99 7.15 18.95
CA ASN A 246 10.90 7.95 19.77
C ASN A 246 11.61 9.06 18.98
N VAL A 247 11.08 9.45 17.82
CA VAL A 247 11.68 10.51 17.01
C VAL A 247 11.56 11.86 17.75
N PRO A 248 12.68 12.55 18.04
CA PRO A 248 12.66 13.81 18.77
C PRO A 248 11.77 14.88 18.11
N GLY A 249 10.93 15.54 18.91
CA GLY A 249 10.04 16.60 18.43
C GLY A 249 8.76 16.11 17.77
N ILE A 250 8.58 14.80 17.59
CA ILE A 250 7.35 14.21 17.07
C ILE A 250 6.44 13.82 18.23
N THR A 251 5.23 14.37 18.26
CA THR A 251 4.22 14.12 19.29
C THR A 251 3.04 13.28 18.79
N PHE A 252 3.02 13.00 17.48
CA PHE A 252 1.95 12.30 16.80
C PHE A 252 2.56 11.45 15.67
N PRO A 253 2.14 10.18 15.47
CA PRO A 253 2.67 9.31 14.43
C PRO A 253 2.62 9.98 13.05
N ASN A 254 3.67 9.81 12.25
CA ASN A 254 3.74 10.36 10.92
C ASN A 254 4.69 9.54 10.03
N ILE A 255 4.94 9.97 8.78
CA ILE A 255 5.81 9.17 7.90
C ILE A 255 7.24 9.09 8.45
N ALA A 256 7.74 10.06 9.24
CA ALA A 256 9.06 9.92 9.85
C ALA A 256 9.12 8.89 10.99
N THR A 257 7.98 8.53 11.60
CA THR A 257 7.94 7.38 12.53
C THR A 257 7.85 6.06 11.77
N ASP A 258 7.21 6.06 10.60
CA ASP A 258 7.07 4.90 9.73
C ASP A 258 8.14 4.83 8.62
N LEU A 259 9.17 4.04 8.88
CA LEU A 259 10.42 4.08 8.12
C LEU A 259 10.30 3.50 6.70
N VAL A 260 9.20 2.82 6.37
CA VAL A 260 9.06 2.09 5.11
C VAL A 260 7.62 2.05 4.63
N ALA A 261 7.42 2.46 3.38
CA ALA A 261 6.12 2.36 2.73
C ALA A 261 6.29 2.34 1.21
N SER A 262 5.31 1.81 0.48
CA SER A 262 5.32 2.02 -0.97
C SER A 262 5.00 3.48 -1.29
N ALA A 263 3.88 4.01 -0.80
CA ALA A 263 3.55 5.43 -0.93
C ALA A 263 3.47 6.08 0.46
N ALA A 264 4.33 7.07 0.73
CA ALA A 264 4.34 7.85 1.96
C ALA A 264 3.92 9.30 1.70
N ILE A 265 2.74 9.68 2.19
CA ILE A 265 2.15 11.00 1.98
C ILE A 265 2.01 11.73 3.32
N GLN A 266 2.50 12.97 3.40
CA GLN A 266 2.36 13.80 4.60
C GLN A 266 2.08 15.27 4.26
N SER A 267 1.19 15.91 5.04
CA SER A 267 0.93 17.36 4.98
C SER A 267 0.62 17.85 3.57
N SER A 268 -0.12 17.02 2.81
CA SER A 268 -0.30 17.17 1.38
C SER A 268 -1.78 17.14 1.01
N ASN A 269 -2.47 18.27 1.16
CA ASN A 269 -3.92 18.34 0.94
C ASN A 269 -4.27 18.27 -0.54
N GLY A 270 -5.49 17.82 -0.84
CA GLY A 270 -5.98 17.73 -2.22
C GLY A 270 -5.36 16.58 -3.00
N LEU A 271 -4.82 15.56 -2.33
CA LEU A 271 -4.23 14.40 -2.99
C LEU A 271 -5.29 13.69 -3.84
N ASN A 272 -4.93 13.35 -5.07
CA ASN A 272 -5.68 12.44 -5.92
C ASN A 272 -4.83 11.19 -6.22
N PHE A 273 -5.10 10.08 -5.52
CA PHE A 273 -4.36 8.82 -5.64
C PHE A 273 -5.27 7.76 -6.28
N THR A 274 -5.15 7.57 -7.60
CA THR A 274 -6.16 6.81 -8.36
C THR A 274 -5.63 5.85 -9.39
N ASN A 275 -6.37 4.76 -9.63
CA ASN A 275 -6.08 3.81 -10.71
C ASN A 275 -4.65 3.23 -10.68
N ASN A 276 -3.99 3.23 -9.54
CA ASN A 276 -2.66 2.65 -9.41
C ASN A 276 -2.79 1.13 -9.20
N VAL A 277 -1.86 0.38 -9.79
CA VAL A 277 -1.67 -1.04 -9.53
C VAL A 277 -0.43 -1.20 -8.67
N MET A 278 -0.59 -1.75 -7.47
CA MET A 278 0.47 -1.87 -6.46
C MET A 278 0.65 -3.33 -6.05
N ARG A 279 1.85 -3.87 -6.25
CA ARG A 279 2.26 -5.22 -5.87
C ARG A 279 3.43 -5.13 -4.91
N ILE A 280 3.12 -5.16 -3.62
CA ILE A 280 4.07 -4.95 -2.53
C ILE A 280 4.38 -6.30 -1.89
N ASN A 281 5.65 -6.64 -1.81
CA ASN A 281 6.12 -7.90 -1.24
C ASN A 281 7.11 -7.60 -0.13
N VAL A 282 6.99 -8.33 0.98
CA VAL A 282 7.99 -8.28 2.05
C VAL A 282 9.29 -8.91 1.54
N SER A 283 10.39 -8.18 1.62
CA SER A 283 11.73 -8.66 1.18
C SER A 283 12.52 -9.31 2.31
N CYS A 284 12.46 -8.72 3.51
CA CYS A 284 13.07 -9.19 4.74
C CYS A 284 12.38 -8.53 5.94
N ARG A 285 12.75 -8.92 7.17
CA ARG A 285 12.15 -8.37 8.40
C ARG A 285 13.19 -8.07 9.46
N ALA A 286 13.01 -6.99 10.22
CA ALA A 286 13.78 -6.71 11.42
C ALA A 286 12.93 -6.01 12.48
N GLY A 287 13.18 -6.33 13.74
CA GLY A 287 12.49 -5.74 14.88
C GLY A 287 11.50 -6.69 15.56
N SER A 288 10.86 -6.18 16.61
CA SER A 288 9.92 -6.94 17.45
C SER A 288 8.47 -6.79 16.99
N TYR A 289 8.13 -5.65 16.40
CA TYR A 289 6.81 -5.27 15.90
C TYR A 289 6.96 -4.68 14.49
N PRO A 290 7.43 -5.48 13.53
CA PRO A 290 7.89 -4.93 12.27
C PRO A 290 6.67 -4.65 11.37
N THR A 291 6.63 -3.44 10.81
CA THR A 291 5.50 -2.84 10.10
C THR A 291 5.85 -2.58 8.64
N LEU A 292 4.85 -2.65 7.76
CA LEU A 292 4.90 -2.18 6.39
C LEU A 292 3.54 -1.58 6.00
N ASP A 293 3.59 -0.40 5.38
CA ASP A 293 2.44 0.21 4.73
C ASP A 293 2.56 0.11 3.21
N SER A 294 1.49 -0.31 2.54
CA SER A 294 1.38 -0.05 1.10
C SER A 294 1.19 1.45 0.85
N VAL A 295 0.27 2.09 1.57
CA VAL A 295 0.01 3.54 1.48
C VAL A 295 -0.19 4.10 2.88
N ILE A 296 0.65 5.06 3.29
CA ILE A 296 0.48 5.84 4.51
C ILE A 296 0.18 7.30 4.18
N ILE A 297 -0.85 7.88 4.82
CA ILE A 297 -1.33 9.23 4.59
C ILE A 297 -1.48 9.95 5.93
N VAL A 298 -0.77 11.07 6.09
CA VAL A 298 -0.72 11.81 7.35
C VAL A 298 -1.05 13.27 7.11
N ASP A 299 -1.98 13.84 7.90
CA ASP A 299 -2.28 15.28 7.91
C ASP A 299 -2.58 15.86 6.50
N SER A 300 -3.25 15.07 5.65
CA SER A 300 -3.45 15.34 4.22
C SER A 300 -4.93 15.36 3.87
N ASN A 301 -5.56 16.51 4.05
CA ASN A 301 -7.01 16.68 4.00
C ASN A 301 -7.54 16.80 2.56
N ASN A 302 -8.85 16.62 2.41
CA ASN A 302 -9.55 16.75 1.12
C ASN A 302 -8.95 15.82 0.05
N SER A 303 -8.66 14.58 0.45
CA SER A 303 -7.92 13.62 -0.37
C SER A 303 -8.84 12.52 -0.88
N TYR A 304 -8.60 12.09 -2.11
CA TYR A 304 -9.31 11.00 -2.76
C TYR A 304 -8.35 9.85 -3.05
N ILE A 305 -8.69 8.66 -2.53
CA ILE A 305 -7.94 7.42 -2.71
C ILE A 305 -8.91 6.42 -3.30
N GLY A 306 -8.86 6.23 -4.62
CA GLY A 306 -9.87 5.37 -5.23
C GLY A 306 -9.47 4.65 -6.50
N HIS A 307 -10.20 3.58 -6.78
CA HIS A 307 -10.01 2.75 -7.97
C HIS A 307 -8.60 2.12 -8.07
N ASN A 308 -7.88 1.96 -6.94
CA ASN A 308 -6.56 1.32 -6.94
C ASN A 308 -6.68 -0.20 -6.79
N ASP A 309 -5.74 -0.95 -7.36
CA ASP A 309 -5.54 -2.38 -7.11
C ASP A 309 -4.30 -2.58 -6.24
N ILE A 310 -4.49 -2.80 -4.94
CA ILE A 310 -3.43 -2.91 -3.93
C ILE A 310 -3.32 -4.37 -3.48
N VAL A 311 -2.13 -4.94 -3.63
CA VAL A 311 -1.77 -6.26 -3.14
C VAL A 311 -0.53 -6.17 -2.27
N GLU A 312 -0.63 -6.65 -1.04
CA GLU A 312 0.47 -6.72 -0.09
C GLU A 312 0.66 -8.16 0.40
N ILE A 313 1.88 -8.70 0.23
CA ILE A 313 2.19 -10.10 0.48
C ILE A 313 3.38 -10.21 1.43
N ASP A 314 3.16 -10.91 2.55
CA ASP A 314 4.21 -11.34 3.47
C ASP A 314 4.32 -12.87 3.49
N LYS A 315 5.33 -13.39 2.78
CA LYS A 315 5.75 -14.80 2.84
C LYS A 315 7.08 -14.99 3.55
N VAL A 316 7.57 -13.93 4.19
CA VAL A 316 8.85 -13.90 4.90
C VAL A 316 8.64 -14.16 6.39
N THR A 317 7.60 -13.55 6.97
CA THR A 317 7.26 -13.75 8.38
C THR A 317 6.62 -15.12 8.57
N GLN A 318 7.14 -15.88 9.53
CA GLN A 318 6.63 -17.22 9.83
C GLN A 318 5.42 -17.17 10.76
N HIS A 319 4.62 -18.24 10.74
CA HIS A 319 3.53 -18.44 11.69
C HIS A 319 3.99 -18.23 13.15
N ASN A 320 3.15 -17.58 13.95
CA ASN A 320 3.42 -17.10 15.32
C ASN A 320 4.46 -15.98 15.49
N GLN A 321 4.98 -15.40 14.40
CA GLN A 321 5.84 -14.20 14.49
C GLN A 321 5.04 -12.93 14.20
N ALA A 322 5.38 -11.84 14.87
CA ALA A 322 4.73 -10.56 14.64
C ALA A 322 5.12 -9.94 13.29
N ASN A 323 4.12 -9.40 12.62
CA ASN A 323 4.15 -8.51 11.45
C ASN A 323 2.93 -7.60 11.49
N TYR A 324 3.06 -6.37 11.04
CA TYR A 324 1.94 -5.42 10.97
C TYR A 324 1.85 -4.89 9.54
N LEU A 325 0.77 -5.21 8.85
CA LEU A 325 0.57 -4.85 7.45
C LEU A 325 -0.65 -3.93 7.31
N TYR A 326 -0.51 -2.86 6.55
CA TYR A 326 -1.59 -1.92 6.29
C TYR A 326 -1.63 -1.53 4.82
N ALA A 327 -2.73 -1.87 4.12
CA ALA A 327 -2.84 -1.46 2.72
C ALA A 327 -3.08 0.05 2.57
N VAL A 328 -3.91 0.63 3.44
CA VAL A 328 -4.12 2.07 3.54
C VAL A 328 -4.14 2.48 5.02
N ASP A 329 -3.13 3.21 5.47
CA ASP A 329 -3.03 3.75 6.84
C ASP A 329 -3.18 5.27 6.85
N VAL A 330 -4.15 5.79 7.61
CA VAL A 330 -4.53 7.20 7.61
C VAL A 330 -4.44 7.79 9.01
N TYR A 331 -3.69 8.88 9.13
CA TYR A 331 -3.49 9.60 10.39
C TYR A 331 -3.93 11.06 10.29
N LYS A 332 -4.80 11.49 11.21
CA LYS A 332 -5.18 12.90 11.41
C LYS A 332 -5.59 13.60 10.10
N CYS A 333 -6.56 13.03 9.40
CA CYS A 333 -7.02 13.58 8.11
C CYS A 333 -8.51 13.91 8.14
N TYR A 334 -8.90 14.96 7.41
CA TYR A 334 -10.29 15.42 7.30
C TYR A 334 -10.73 15.38 5.84
N ASN A 335 -12.01 15.07 5.61
CA ASN A 335 -12.62 14.99 4.28
C ASN A 335 -11.85 14.04 3.35
N ILE A 336 -11.61 12.81 3.79
CA ILE A 336 -10.99 11.77 2.97
C ILE A 336 -12.05 10.82 2.43
N VAL A 337 -11.90 10.47 1.15
CA VAL A 337 -12.71 9.44 0.51
C VAL A 337 -11.80 8.28 0.09
N ILE A 338 -12.11 7.08 0.56
CA ILE A 338 -11.46 5.82 0.20
C ILE A 338 -12.49 4.99 -0.56
N ASP A 339 -12.42 4.98 -1.89
CA ASP A 339 -13.54 4.52 -2.72
C ASP A 339 -13.13 3.54 -3.82
N ALA A 340 -13.92 2.47 -4.01
CA ALA A 340 -13.79 1.54 -5.12
C ALA A 340 -12.39 0.90 -5.29
N ASN A 341 -11.62 0.76 -4.22
CA ASN A 341 -10.32 0.08 -4.27
C ASN A 341 -10.49 -1.44 -4.17
N LYS A 342 -9.56 -2.17 -4.79
CA LYS A 342 -9.41 -3.62 -4.64
C LYS A 342 -8.17 -3.90 -3.80
N ILE A 343 -8.37 -4.31 -2.55
CA ILE A 343 -7.32 -4.48 -1.54
C ILE A 343 -7.19 -5.96 -1.22
N ARG A 344 -5.95 -6.49 -1.27
CA ARG A 344 -5.63 -7.87 -0.89
C ARG A 344 -4.38 -7.91 -0.03
N LEU A 345 -4.52 -8.38 1.20
CA LEU A 345 -3.39 -8.68 2.09
C LEU A 345 -3.29 -10.19 2.33
N ASN A 346 -2.09 -10.74 2.26
CA ASN A 346 -1.84 -12.14 2.54
C ASN A 346 -0.52 -12.33 3.29
N SER A 347 -0.61 -12.80 4.53
CA SER A 347 0.51 -12.99 5.43
C SER A 347 0.55 -14.42 5.95
N ASP A 348 1.72 -15.05 5.90
CA ASP A 348 2.02 -16.28 6.66
C ASP A 348 2.39 -15.98 8.12
N GLY A 349 2.63 -14.71 8.44
CA GLY A 349 2.88 -14.21 9.79
C GLY A 349 1.65 -14.15 10.68
N GLY A 350 1.87 -13.69 11.90
CA GLY A 350 0.87 -13.56 12.95
C GLY A 350 0.63 -14.85 13.73
N GLY A 351 0.03 -14.73 14.91
CA GLY A 351 -0.43 -15.88 15.70
C GLY A 351 -0.79 -15.52 17.14
N PHE A 352 -0.57 -16.46 18.05
CA PHE A 352 -0.78 -16.26 19.49
C PHE A 352 0.49 -16.61 20.26
N ILE A 353 0.96 -15.68 21.09
CA ILE A 353 1.93 -15.99 22.14
C ILE A 353 1.20 -15.79 23.45
N VAL A 354 0.87 -16.91 24.13
CA VAL A 354 0.23 -17.03 25.45
C VAL A 354 -0.57 -15.80 25.88
N ASN A 355 -1.87 -15.80 25.56
CA ASN A 355 -2.84 -14.73 25.92
C ASN A 355 -2.55 -13.35 25.31
N ASN A 356 -1.76 -13.26 24.24
CA ASN A 356 -1.60 -12.04 23.46
C ASN A 356 -1.56 -12.36 21.96
N GLY A 357 -2.25 -11.52 21.17
CA GLY A 357 -2.20 -11.60 19.72
C GLY A 357 -0.84 -11.13 19.23
N THR A 358 -0.27 -11.80 18.24
CA THR A 358 0.97 -11.33 17.59
C THR A 358 0.68 -10.99 16.14
N GLY A 359 1.08 -9.77 15.75
CA GLY A 359 0.88 -9.24 14.40
C GLY A 359 -0.56 -8.82 14.10
N ALA A 360 -0.73 -8.16 12.96
CA ALA A 360 -2.00 -7.72 12.42
C ALA A 360 -1.89 -7.46 10.91
N ALA A 361 -2.98 -7.64 10.18
CA ALA A 361 -3.07 -7.18 8.78
C ALA A 361 -4.38 -6.44 8.61
N TYR A 362 -4.36 -5.14 8.30
CA TYR A 362 -5.58 -4.35 8.11
C TYR A 362 -5.69 -3.84 6.68
N GLY A 363 -6.88 -3.98 6.09
CA GLY A 363 -7.17 -3.43 4.77
C GLY A 363 -7.13 -1.91 4.78
N VAL A 364 -7.85 -1.30 5.72
CA VAL A 364 -7.84 0.14 5.94
C VAL A 364 -7.69 0.42 7.43
N GLN A 365 -6.76 1.30 7.79
CA GLN A 365 -6.57 1.81 9.14
C GLN A 365 -6.80 3.33 9.17
N LEU A 366 -7.53 3.80 10.18
CA LEU A 366 -7.67 5.21 10.50
C LEU A 366 -7.35 5.48 11.97
N THR A 367 -6.50 6.46 12.20
CA THR A 367 -6.18 6.98 13.52
C THR A 367 -6.53 8.46 13.59
N GLY A 368 -7.48 8.77 14.47
CA GLY A 368 -8.03 10.10 14.69
C GLY A 368 -7.01 11.15 15.15
N PRO A 369 -7.44 12.43 15.22
CA PRO A 369 -8.80 12.91 14.92
C PRO A 369 -9.10 12.94 13.41
N HIS A 370 -10.33 12.62 13.02
CA HIS A 370 -10.80 12.72 11.62
C HIS A 370 -12.31 12.93 11.52
N THR A 371 -12.76 13.77 10.58
CA THR A 371 -14.18 13.92 10.25
C THR A 371 -14.36 14.04 8.74
N GLY A 372 -15.59 13.78 8.25
CA GLY A 372 -15.87 13.78 6.82
C GLY A 372 -15.21 12.62 6.06
N VAL A 373 -14.90 11.53 6.76
CA VAL A 373 -14.34 10.32 6.13
C VAL A 373 -15.46 9.49 5.51
N VAL A 374 -15.27 9.06 4.26
CA VAL A 374 -16.13 8.10 3.57
C VAL A 374 -15.30 6.93 3.07
N ILE A 375 -15.67 5.71 3.46
CA ILE A 375 -15.09 4.46 2.96
C ILE A 375 -16.17 3.73 2.18
N SER A 376 -16.07 3.71 0.85
CA SER A 376 -17.15 3.24 -0.01
C SER A 376 -16.74 2.25 -1.08
N ASN A 377 -17.60 1.27 -1.36
CA ASN A 377 -17.49 0.38 -2.54
C ASN A 377 -16.15 -0.38 -2.68
N ASN A 378 -15.35 -0.50 -1.62
CA ASN A 378 -14.07 -1.20 -1.68
C ASN A 378 -14.31 -2.72 -1.64
N ASN A 379 -13.44 -3.48 -2.30
CA ASN A 379 -13.34 -4.92 -2.16
C ASN A 379 -12.06 -5.26 -1.38
N ILE A 380 -12.21 -5.66 -0.12
CA ILE A 380 -11.12 -5.85 0.83
C ILE A 380 -11.06 -7.33 1.19
N THR A 381 -9.91 -7.96 0.94
CA THR A 381 -9.61 -9.31 1.39
C THR A 381 -8.34 -9.31 2.21
N THR A 382 -8.39 -9.80 3.45
CA THR A 382 -7.20 -9.90 4.31
C THR A 382 -7.06 -11.30 4.89
N VAL A 383 -5.84 -11.83 4.85
CA VAL A 383 -5.50 -13.14 5.41
C VAL A 383 -4.25 -13.00 6.26
N ASN A 384 -4.33 -13.43 7.52
CA ASN A 384 -3.23 -13.44 8.48
C ASN A 384 -3.41 -14.62 9.46
N ASN A 385 -2.33 -15.23 9.96
CA ASN A 385 -2.46 -16.34 10.91
C ASN A 385 -2.76 -15.89 12.35
N GLY A 386 -2.71 -14.59 12.62
CA GLY A 386 -3.04 -13.98 13.91
C GLY A 386 -4.29 -13.08 13.84
N PRO A 387 -4.32 -12.01 14.66
CA PRO A 387 -5.32 -10.96 14.57
C PRO A 387 -5.42 -10.39 13.15
N ASN A 388 -6.63 -10.03 12.72
CA ASN A 388 -6.86 -9.60 11.34
C ASN A 388 -8.13 -8.76 11.21
N LEU A 389 -8.08 -7.65 10.47
CA LEU A 389 -9.23 -6.77 10.29
C LEU A 389 -9.39 -6.31 8.84
N GLY A 390 -10.64 -6.10 8.42
CA GLY A 390 -10.93 -5.44 7.15
C GLY A 390 -10.69 -3.93 7.27
N ILE A 391 -11.39 -3.30 8.22
CA ILE A 391 -11.27 -1.88 8.55
C ILE A 391 -11.03 -1.71 10.06
N TYR A 392 -10.05 -0.90 10.42
CA TYR A 392 -9.80 -0.46 11.79
C TYR A 392 -9.89 1.06 11.87
N SER A 393 -10.63 1.60 12.83
CA SER A 393 -10.74 3.05 13.04
C SER A 393 -10.77 3.38 14.52
N GLN A 394 -10.01 4.40 14.94
CA GLN A 394 -9.89 4.76 16.35
C GLN A 394 -9.85 6.26 16.64
N ASN A 395 -10.48 6.65 17.75
CA ASN A 395 -10.50 8.03 18.27
C ASN A 395 -9.37 8.34 19.27
N TYR A 396 -8.29 7.54 19.31
CA TYR A 396 -7.27 7.58 20.36
C TYR A 396 -6.68 8.98 20.62
N TYR A 397 -6.50 9.80 19.58
CA TYR A 397 -5.94 11.16 19.69
C TYR A 397 -6.98 12.28 19.52
N GLY A 398 -8.27 11.96 19.43
CA GLY A 398 -9.34 12.95 19.31
C GLY A 398 -10.56 12.41 18.58
N ASN A 399 -11.62 13.23 18.57
CA ASN A 399 -12.93 12.83 18.04
C ASN A 399 -12.87 12.37 16.59
N THR A 400 -13.71 11.37 16.27
CA THR A 400 -13.80 10.79 14.93
C THR A 400 -15.23 10.69 14.42
N SER A 401 -15.41 10.89 13.11
CA SER A 401 -16.68 10.68 12.43
C SER A 401 -16.46 10.16 11.01
N LEU A 402 -17.13 9.04 10.68
CA LEU A 402 -17.00 8.40 9.37
C LEU A 402 -18.28 7.71 8.90
N THR A 403 -18.38 7.53 7.58
CA THR A 403 -19.40 6.71 6.91
C THR A 403 -18.73 5.57 6.16
N ILE A 404 -19.22 4.34 6.37
CA ILE A 404 -18.73 3.13 5.72
C ILE A 404 -19.88 2.49 4.95
N VAL A 405 -19.79 2.50 3.61
CA VAL A 405 -20.93 2.14 2.76
C VAL A 405 -20.59 1.23 1.58
N GLY A 406 -21.37 0.16 1.39
CA GLY A 406 -21.30 -0.63 0.15
C GLY A 406 -20.00 -1.42 -0.05
N ASN A 407 -19.18 -1.61 0.98
CA ASN A 407 -17.93 -2.37 0.87
C ASN A 407 -18.19 -3.88 0.88
N ASN A 408 -17.35 -4.63 0.18
CA ASN A 408 -17.24 -6.08 0.28
C ASN A 408 -15.98 -6.44 1.07
N ILE A 409 -16.12 -7.11 2.21
CA ILE A 409 -15.03 -7.37 3.14
C ILE A 409 -14.96 -8.88 3.43
N ASP A 410 -13.79 -9.47 3.23
CA ASP A 410 -13.50 -10.88 3.55
C ASP A 410 -12.23 -10.97 4.40
N VAL A 411 -12.40 -11.37 5.66
CA VAL A 411 -11.33 -11.40 6.66
C VAL A 411 -11.15 -12.82 7.14
N THR A 412 -9.96 -13.38 6.96
CA THR A 412 -9.58 -14.68 7.53
C THR A 412 -8.45 -14.51 8.52
N GLY A 413 -8.71 -14.80 9.79
CA GLY A 413 -7.74 -14.61 10.86
C GLY A 413 -7.96 -15.58 12.01
N SER A 414 -7.10 -15.50 13.02
CA SER A 414 -7.18 -16.32 14.22
C SER A 414 -7.49 -15.45 15.43
N ALA A 415 -8.67 -15.62 16.04
CA ALA A 415 -9.11 -14.85 17.20
C ALA A 415 -8.75 -15.54 18.53
N GLY A 416 -8.57 -14.75 19.58
CA GLY A 416 -8.30 -15.20 20.94
C GLY A 416 -9.13 -14.42 21.96
N THR A 417 -8.84 -14.63 23.25
CA THR A 417 -9.59 -14.01 24.36
C THR A 417 -9.10 -12.61 24.72
N ASP A 418 -7.85 -12.28 24.36
CA ASP A 418 -7.29 -10.95 24.61
C ASP A 418 -7.87 -9.93 23.62
N SER A 419 -8.05 -8.68 24.05
CA SER A 419 -8.66 -7.62 23.23
C SER A 419 -7.90 -7.33 21.94
N TRP A 420 -6.59 -7.60 21.92
CA TRP A 420 -5.73 -7.45 20.73
C TRP A 420 -5.69 -8.72 19.88
N SER A 421 -6.28 -9.82 20.35
CA SER A 421 -6.48 -11.07 19.60
C SER A 421 -7.79 -11.05 18.80
N LEU A 422 -8.02 -9.98 18.02
CA LEU A 422 -9.29 -9.69 17.36
C LEU A 422 -9.29 -10.11 15.88
N VAL A 423 -10.37 -10.75 15.46
CA VAL A 423 -10.70 -10.95 14.04
C VAL A 423 -12.06 -10.31 13.76
N SER A 424 -12.10 -9.27 12.95
CA SER A 424 -13.34 -8.56 12.66
C SER A 424 -13.38 -8.02 11.24
N GLY A 425 -14.57 -7.91 10.67
CA GLY A 425 -14.76 -7.18 9.42
C GLY A 425 -14.43 -5.70 9.61
N MET A 426 -14.88 -5.13 10.72
CA MET A 426 -14.62 -3.75 11.12
C MET A 426 -14.45 -3.64 12.64
N GLU A 427 -13.41 -2.95 13.12
CA GLU A 427 -13.27 -2.51 14.51
C GLU A 427 -13.32 -0.98 14.56
N LEU A 428 -14.33 -0.44 15.22
CA LEU A 428 -14.71 0.97 15.18
C LEU A 428 -14.76 1.55 16.58
N GLN A 429 -13.68 2.20 17.01
CA GLN A 429 -13.56 2.88 18.29
C GLN A 429 -13.92 4.37 18.15
N ASP A 430 -14.89 4.66 17.28
CA ASP A 430 -15.18 6.01 16.81
C ASP A 430 -16.19 6.77 17.66
N THR A 431 -16.11 8.10 17.67
CA THR A 431 -17.14 8.92 18.32
C THR A 431 -18.49 8.76 17.63
N TYR A 432 -18.48 8.73 16.29
CA TYR A 432 -19.65 8.43 15.47
C TYR A 432 -19.27 7.62 14.24
N ALA A 433 -19.97 6.51 14.00
CA ALA A 433 -19.86 5.78 12.73
C ALA A 433 -21.24 5.43 12.16
N ASN A 434 -21.42 5.69 10.86
CA ASN A 434 -22.56 5.24 10.08
C ASN A 434 -22.12 4.09 9.16
N VAL A 435 -22.71 2.90 9.32
CA VAL A 435 -22.27 1.67 8.65
C VAL A 435 -23.45 1.05 7.91
N THR A 436 -23.43 1.08 6.57
CA THR A 436 -24.58 0.61 5.79
C THR A 436 -24.28 -0.07 4.46
N GLY A 437 -25.11 -1.03 4.07
CA GLY A 437 -25.02 -1.66 2.74
C GLY A 437 -23.76 -2.51 2.51
N ASN A 438 -22.98 -2.80 3.55
CA ASN A 438 -21.74 -3.58 3.41
C ASN A 438 -22.04 -5.08 3.40
N THR A 439 -21.23 -5.84 2.67
CA THR A 439 -21.18 -7.31 2.75
C THR A 439 -19.90 -7.72 3.46
N ILE A 440 -20.03 -8.45 4.57
CA ILE A 440 -18.92 -8.79 5.45
C ILE A 440 -18.91 -10.30 5.70
N LEU A 441 -17.80 -10.93 5.36
CA LEU A 441 -17.47 -12.30 5.70
C LEU A 441 -16.27 -12.30 6.65
N VAL A 442 -16.43 -12.95 7.79
CA VAL A 442 -15.35 -13.14 8.75
C VAL A 442 -15.18 -14.61 9.01
N ASN A 443 -13.94 -15.10 8.89
CA ASN A 443 -13.57 -16.48 9.08
C ASN A 443 -12.52 -16.59 10.18
N ASN A 444 -12.98 -16.95 11.39
CA ASN A 444 -12.09 -17.26 12.50
C ASN A 444 -11.58 -18.70 12.39
N VAL A 445 -10.28 -18.87 12.08
CA VAL A 445 -9.65 -20.18 11.90
C VAL A 445 -9.24 -20.84 13.23
N ALA A 446 -9.30 -20.10 14.35
CA ALA A 446 -9.03 -20.66 15.68
C ALA A 446 -10.12 -21.65 16.16
N GLY A 447 -11.23 -21.77 15.43
CA GLY A 447 -12.41 -22.53 15.82
C GLY A 447 -13.33 -21.73 16.75
N TYR A 448 -14.52 -22.29 17.00
CA TYR A 448 -15.53 -21.62 17.81
C TYR A 448 -15.22 -21.72 19.30
N ASN A 449 -15.10 -20.58 19.95
CA ASN A 449 -15.12 -20.43 21.40
C ASN A 449 -15.91 -19.16 21.73
N PRO A 450 -16.91 -19.21 22.62
CA PRO A 450 -17.75 -18.05 22.92
C PRO A 450 -16.98 -16.86 23.50
N SER A 451 -15.79 -17.08 24.05
CA SER A 451 -14.90 -16.05 24.61
C SER A 451 -13.91 -15.47 23.60
N PHE A 452 -13.87 -15.95 22.35
CA PHE A 452 -12.98 -15.40 21.33
C PHE A 452 -13.55 -14.14 20.69
N ASN A 453 -12.67 -13.19 20.40
CA ASN A 453 -13.00 -11.90 19.81
C ASN A 453 -13.10 -12.02 18.28
N ALA A 454 -14.16 -12.70 17.80
CA ALA A 454 -14.46 -12.89 16.39
C ALA A 454 -15.84 -12.29 16.03
N PHE A 455 -15.85 -11.19 15.28
CA PHE A 455 -17.06 -10.37 15.04
C PHE A 455 -17.17 -9.91 13.58
N GLY A 456 -18.31 -9.34 13.19
CA GLY A 456 -18.48 -8.72 11.87
C GLY A 456 -18.20 -7.22 11.91
N VAL A 457 -18.95 -6.50 12.75
CA VAL A 457 -18.69 -5.11 13.14
C VAL A 457 -18.52 -5.06 14.64
N SER A 458 -17.44 -4.45 15.11
CA SER A 458 -17.12 -4.43 16.53
C SER A 458 -16.67 -3.07 17.05
N TYR A 459 -16.91 -2.88 18.34
CA TYR A 459 -16.18 -2.01 19.24
C TYR A 459 -15.79 -2.88 20.45
N ALA A 460 -14.64 -3.55 20.31
CA ALA A 460 -14.14 -4.56 21.23
C ALA A 460 -12.88 -4.13 21.99
N GLN A 461 -12.29 -3.00 21.61
CA GLN A 461 -11.14 -2.40 22.29
C GLN A 461 -11.52 -1.03 22.84
N TRP A 462 -11.34 -0.84 24.15
CA TRP A 462 -11.81 0.35 24.83
C TRP A 462 -11.00 1.59 24.45
N THR A 463 -11.70 2.70 24.21
CA THR A 463 -11.16 4.05 24.12
C THR A 463 -12.03 5.04 24.89
N PHE A 464 -11.50 6.24 25.10
CA PHE A 464 -12.19 7.26 25.87
C PHE A 464 -13.31 7.93 25.06
N GLY A 465 -14.42 8.22 25.74
CA GLY A 465 -15.51 9.03 25.21
C GLY A 465 -16.79 8.23 24.98
N ASN A 466 -17.76 8.91 24.38
CA ASN A 466 -19.00 8.28 23.95
C ASN A 466 -18.85 7.77 22.52
N HIS A 467 -19.40 6.59 22.27
CA HIS A 467 -19.37 5.93 20.98
C HIS A 467 -20.81 5.73 20.49
N THR A 468 -21.13 6.27 19.31
CA THR A 468 -22.46 6.24 18.71
C THR A 468 -22.40 5.59 17.34
N TYR A 469 -23.29 4.63 17.09
CA TYR A 469 -23.33 3.90 15.82
C TYR A 469 -24.73 3.91 15.21
N ASP A 470 -24.79 3.99 13.89
CA ASP A 470 -25.97 3.64 13.11
C ASP A 470 -25.58 2.53 12.12
N ILE A 471 -26.02 1.30 12.39
CA ILE A 471 -25.61 0.10 11.66
C ILE A 471 -26.85 -0.52 11.02
N TYR A 472 -26.98 -0.40 9.70
CA TYR A 472 -28.18 -0.87 9.01
C TYR A 472 -27.99 -1.34 7.57
N ASN A 473 -28.87 -2.22 7.10
CA ASN A 473 -28.84 -2.79 5.74
C ASN A 473 -27.52 -3.49 5.38
N ASN A 474 -26.75 -3.98 6.36
CA ASN A 474 -25.55 -4.76 6.11
C ASN A 474 -25.88 -6.26 6.01
N ASN A 475 -24.99 -7.00 5.35
CA ASN A 475 -25.04 -8.44 5.18
C ASN A 475 -23.79 -9.08 5.81
N ILE A 476 -23.93 -9.67 7.00
CA ILE A 476 -22.79 -10.06 7.86
C ILE A 476 -22.84 -11.54 8.20
N LEU A 477 -21.82 -12.29 7.77
CA LEU A 477 -21.58 -13.68 8.15
C LEU A 477 -20.28 -13.79 8.96
N VAL A 478 -20.38 -14.31 10.19
CA VAL A 478 -19.20 -14.64 11.00
C VAL A 478 -19.12 -16.14 11.20
N LYS A 479 -18.06 -16.77 10.71
CA LYS A 479 -17.74 -18.18 10.97
C LYS A 479 -16.90 -18.28 12.22
N ASN A 480 -17.28 -19.19 13.12
CA ASN A 480 -16.66 -19.46 14.40
C ASN A 480 -16.58 -18.25 15.34
N GLY A 481 -17.61 -17.39 15.30
CA GLY A 481 -17.79 -16.26 16.22
C GLY A 481 -19.14 -16.28 16.91
N THR A 482 -19.28 -15.51 17.98
CA THR A 482 -20.54 -15.44 18.77
C THR A 482 -21.50 -14.40 18.22
N TYR A 483 -21.01 -13.20 17.93
CA TYR A 483 -21.83 -12.06 17.54
C TYR A 483 -21.43 -11.53 16.16
N ALA A 484 -22.42 -11.12 15.37
CA ALA A 484 -22.19 -10.42 14.11
C ALA A 484 -21.90 -8.93 14.39
N VAL A 485 -22.54 -8.36 15.41
CA VAL A 485 -22.27 -7.01 15.90
C VAL A 485 -21.96 -7.07 17.40
N TYR A 486 -20.80 -6.57 17.81
CA TYR A 486 -20.38 -6.53 19.21
C TYR A 486 -19.96 -5.13 19.61
N LEU A 487 -20.68 -4.50 20.54
CA LEU A 487 -20.36 -3.18 21.06
C LEU A 487 -20.17 -3.27 22.57
N MET A 488 -18.95 -3.10 23.08
CA MET A 488 -18.70 -3.21 24.52
C MET A 488 -19.46 -2.15 25.34
N SER A 489 -19.55 -0.94 24.81
CA SER A 489 -20.31 0.17 25.36
C SER A 489 -20.68 1.14 24.25
N ALA A 490 -21.95 1.51 24.14
CA ALA A 490 -22.40 2.45 23.13
C ALA A 490 -23.52 3.32 23.68
N VAL A 491 -23.69 4.52 23.12
CA VAL A 491 -24.81 5.40 23.47
C VAL A 491 -25.54 5.83 22.21
N ASN A 492 -26.86 6.08 22.33
CA ASN A 492 -27.70 6.57 21.23
C ASN A 492 -27.54 5.77 19.93
N THR A 493 -27.29 4.46 20.04
CA THR A 493 -26.90 3.60 18.91
C THR A 493 -28.09 2.83 18.37
N ASN A 494 -28.18 2.70 17.05
CA ASN A 494 -29.19 1.89 16.38
C ASN A 494 -28.54 0.77 15.57
N VAL A 495 -29.00 -0.47 15.76
CA VAL A 495 -28.63 -1.63 14.93
C VAL A 495 -29.90 -2.23 14.36
N HIS A 496 -30.15 -2.02 13.07
CA HIS A 496 -31.46 -2.32 12.47
C HIS A 496 -31.44 -2.73 11.00
N TYR A 497 -32.39 -3.57 10.58
CA TYR A 497 -32.54 -4.03 9.19
C TYR A 497 -31.30 -4.72 8.57
N ASN A 498 -30.42 -5.29 9.39
CA ASN A 498 -29.28 -6.06 8.91
C ASN A 498 -29.64 -7.55 8.73
N ALA A 499 -29.02 -8.17 7.72
CA ALA A 499 -28.93 -9.63 7.61
C ALA A 499 -27.74 -10.10 8.45
N LEU A 500 -27.99 -10.66 9.64
CA LEU A 500 -26.94 -11.03 10.59
C LEU A 500 -26.97 -12.53 10.86
N LYS A 501 -25.81 -13.18 10.71
CA LYS A 501 -25.67 -14.60 11.03
C LYS A 501 -24.27 -14.92 11.55
N THR A 502 -24.22 -15.71 12.61
CA THR A 502 -22.99 -16.36 13.06
C THR A 502 -23.16 -17.87 13.00
N ILE A 503 -22.12 -18.59 12.58
CA ILE A 503 -22.16 -20.05 12.40
C ILE A 503 -20.92 -20.72 12.97
N ASN A 504 -21.03 -21.99 13.32
CA ASN A 504 -19.91 -22.89 13.62
C ASN A 504 -20.15 -24.26 12.95
N SER A 505 -19.33 -25.26 13.26
CA SER A 505 -19.46 -26.62 12.70
C SER A 505 -20.77 -27.33 13.06
N ALA A 506 -21.46 -26.91 14.12
CA ALA A 506 -22.75 -27.46 14.55
C ALA A 506 -23.96 -26.73 13.92
N GLY A 507 -23.75 -25.62 13.21
CA GLY A 507 -24.79 -24.85 12.54
C GLY A 507 -24.82 -23.38 12.96
N THR A 508 -26.01 -22.77 12.96
CA THR A 508 -26.19 -21.37 13.38
C THR A 508 -25.94 -21.23 14.88
N VAL A 509 -25.09 -20.27 15.26
CA VAL A 509 -24.86 -19.87 16.65
C VAL A 509 -25.88 -18.81 17.06
N ASN A 510 -25.86 -17.65 16.39
CA ASN A 510 -26.84 -16.58 16.55
C ASN A 510 -27.29 -16.03 15.19
N CYS A 511 -28.48 -15.43 15.11
CA CYS A 511 -28.93 -14.72 13.92
C CYS A 511 -29.95 -13.61 14.23
N GLY A 512 -30.12 -12.67 13.30
CA GLY A 512 -31.00 -11.51 13.48
C GLY A 512 -30.62 -10.68 14.71
N ASP A 513 -31.60 -10.19 15.47
CA ASP A 513 -31.37 -9.39 16.67
C ASP A 513 -30.53 -10.14 17.74
N ALA A 514 -30.60 -11.47 17.81
CA ALA A 514 -29.82 -12.27 18.75
C ALA A 514 -28.31 -12.33 18.41
N ALA A 515 -27.92 -11.93 17.19
CA ALA A 515 -26.52 -11.82 16.79
C ALA A 515 -25.88 -10.47 17.16
N VAL A 516 -26.59 -9.61 17.88
CA VAL A 516 -26.13 -8.30 18.34
C VAL A 516 -25.91 -8.33 19.85
N TYR A 517 -24.75 -7.85 20.30
CA TYR A 517 -24.46 -7.61 21.69
C TYR A 517 -24.09 -6.15 21.92
N ILE A 518 -24.76 -5.49 22.88
CA ILE A 518 -24.40 -4.16 23.39
C ILE A 518 -24.24 -4.29 24.90
N GLY A 519 -23.01 -4.23 25.38
CA GLY A 519 -22.69 -4.55 26.77
C GLY A 519 -23.13 -3.51 27.79
N SER A 520 -22.92 -2.23 27.49
CA SER A 520 -23.28 -1.11 28.39
C SER A 520 -23.59 0.18 27.62
N GLY A 521 -24.06 1.19 28.35
CA GLY A 521 -24.49 2.48 27.83
C GLY A 521 -26.00 2.64 27.76
N SER A 522 -26.49 3.70 27.11
CA SER A 522 -27.89 4.12 27.20
C SER A 522 -28.48 4.54 25.86
N SER A 523 -29.82 4.47 25.77
CA SER A 523 -30.58 4.89 24.58
C SER A 523 -30.21 4.12 23.31
N ASN A 524 -29.88 2.83 23.43
CA ASN A 524 -29.56 1.97 22.30
C ASN A 524 -30.79 1.18 21.85
N SER A 525 -30.90 0.93 20.55
CA SER A 525 -31.98 0.17 19.92
C SER A 525 -31.42 -0.94 19.03
N VAL A 526 -31.96 -2.15 19.21
CA VAL A 526 -31.73 -3.31 18.33
C VAL A 526 -33.10 -3.77 17.86
N SER A 527 -33.34 -3.74 16.55
CA SER A 527 -34.64 -4.13 16.01
C SER A 527 -34.58 -4.50 14.54
N ASN A 528 -35.49 -5.38 14.10
CA ASN A 528 -35.70 -5.71 12.69
C ASN A 528 -34.46 -6.29 11.97
N ASN A 529 -33.48 -6.82 12.70
CA ASN A 529 -32.41 -7.60 12.09
C ASN A 529 -32.92 -9.03 11.87
N TYR A 530 -32.58 -9.64 10.74
CA TYR A 530 -33.17 -10.90 10.32
C TYR A 530 -32.12 -11.94 9.95
N CYS A 531 -32.53 -13.21 10.04
CA CYS A 531 -31.72 -14.34 9.65
C CYS A 531 -31.84 -14.53 8.13
N ARG A 532 -30.73 -14.43 7.40
CA ARG A 532 -30.66 -14.76 5.97
C ARG A 532 -29.43 -15.64 5.73
N ASP A 533 -29.60 -16.66 4.89
CA ASP A 533 -28.45 -17.40 4.37
C ASP A 533 -27.70 -16.51 3.39
N ILE A 534 -26.48 -16.17 3.77
CA ILE A 534 -25.58 -15.35 2.98
C ILE A 534 -24.98 -16.30 1.94
N ILE A 535 -25.57 -16.29 0.73
CA ILE A 535 -25.03 -17.04 -0.41
C ILE A 535 -23.66 -16.44 -0.72
N ASN A 536 -22.60 -17.25 -0.64
CA ASN A 536 -21.22 -16.86 -0.94
C ASN A 536 -21.12 -16.33 -2.38
N THR A 537 -21.31 -15.04 -2.60
CA THR A 537 -20.93 -14.36 -3.86
C THR A 537 -19.55 -13.72 -3.80
N ILE A 538 -18.77 -13.98 -2.73
CA ILE A 538 -17.36 -13.64 -2.71
C ILE A 538 -16.61 -14.82 -3.35
N SER A 539 -16.19 -14.66 -4.61
CA SER A 539 -15.26 -15.60 -5.22
C SER A 539 -13.95 -15.56 -4.42
N SER A 540 -13.75 -16.52 -3.52
CA SER A 540 -12.47 -16.77 -2.90
C SER A 540 -11.51 -17.38 -3.94
N SER A 541 -11.17 -16.61 -4.96
CA SER A 541 -10.06 -16.94 -5.85
C SER A 541 -8.80 -16.28 -5.28
N PHE A 542 -8.33 -16.80 -4.14
CA PHE A 542 -6.89 -17.05 -4.05
C PHE A 542 -6.62 -18.23 -5.00
N ILE A 543 -6.67 -17.96 -6.32
CA ILE A 543 -5.87 -18.76 -7.21
C ILE A 543 -4.45 -18.47 -6.74
N ASP A 544 -3.79 -19.54 -6.28
CA ASP A 544 -2.38 -19.60 -6.02
C ASP A 544 -1.65 -19.06 -7.26
N LEU A 545 -1.49 -17.74 -7.33
CA LEU A 545 -0.65 -17.06 -8.29
C LEU A 545 0.76 -17.41 -7.84
N LYS A 546 1.20 -18.62 -8.21
CA LYS A 546 2.60 -18.91 -8.47
C LYS A 546 3.02 -17.90 -9.52
N ILE A 547 3.43 -16.72 -9.07
CA ILE A 547 4.25 -15.81 -9.85
C ILE A 547 5.47 -16.66 -10.22
N PRO A 548 5.72 -16.92 -11.51
CA PRO A 548 6.90 -17.70 -11.88
C PRO A 548 8.12 -16.86 -11.55
N PHE A 549 8.70 -17.09 -10.38
CA PHE A 549 10.08 -16.72 -10.09
C PHE A 549 10.98 -17.68 -10.86
N ALA A 550 11.22 -17.40 -12.15
CA ALA A 550 12.37 -17.95 -12.86
C ALA A 550 12.66 -17.21 -14.18
N ASN A 551 13.87 -16.65 -14.25
CA ASN A 551 14.66 -16.37 -15.45
C ASN A 551 14.37 -15.11 -16.29
N ILE A 552 14.50 -13.93 -15.67
CA ILE A 552 15.00 -12.74 -16.40
C ILE A 552 16.52 -12.73 -16.29
N TYR A 553 17.22 -13.62 -16.99
CA TYR A 553 18.63 -13.47 -17.40
C TYR A 553 18.98 -14.53 -18.45
N LYS A 554 18.99 -14.16 -19.73
CA LYS A 554 20.14 -14.36 -20.65
C LYS A 554 19.84 -13.79 -22.04
N SER A 555 20.81 -13.02 -22.50
CA SER A 555 20.99 -12.45 -23.83
C SER A 555 21.07 -13.48 -24.96
N GLY A 556 20.60 -13.09 -26.14
CA GLY A 556 21.25 -13.45 -27.42
C GLY A 556 20.39 -14.17 -28.45
N SER A 557 20.19 -13.51 -29.62
CA SER A 557 20.08 -14.06 -31.00
C SER A 557 19.13 -15.24 -31.25
N TYR A 558 18.19 -15.22 -32.20
CA TYR A 558 18.37 -15.28 -33.67
C TYR A 558 17.06 -14.79 -34.33
N LEU A 559 17.05 -13.74 -35.15
CA LEU A 559 17.10 -13.78 -36.63
C LEU A 559 16.23 -14.85 -37.32
N GLY A 560 15.13 -14.37 -37.92
CA GLY A 560 14.77 -14.56 -39.33
C GLY A 560 14.31 -15.94 -39.82
N ASN A 561 13.07 -16.01 -40.34
CA ASN A 561 12.85 -16.27 -41.78
C ASN A 561 11.37 -16.16 -42.17
N PHE A 562 11.14 -15.37 -43.21
CA PHE A 562 9.95 -15.38 -44.06
C PHE A 562 9.82 -16.73 -44.79
N GLN A 563 8.58 -17.24 -44.97
CA GLN A 563 8.11 -17.65 -46.31
C GLN A 563 6.60 -17.96 -46.37
N LYS A 564 5.93 -17.23 -47.28
CA LYS A 564 4.90 -17.64 -48.25
C LYS A 564 3.78 -18.58 -47.80
N ILE A 565 2.55 -18.05 -47.79
CA ILE A 565 1.36 -18.84 -48.15
C ILE A 565 0.86 -18.33 -49.51
N GLY A 566 1.10 -19.14 -50.53
CA GLY A 566 0.38 -19.08 -51.80
C GLY A 566 -0.76 -20.09 -51.79
N VAL A 567 -1.95 -19.59 -52.16
CA VAL A 567 -2.98 -20.20 -53.03
C VAL A 567 -3.15 -21.73 -53.01
N ILE A 568 -4.38 -22.21 -52.76
CA ILE A 568 -5.26 -22.95 -53.70
C ILE A 568 -6.38 -23.71 -52.94
N ARG A 569 -7.62 -23.34 -53.29
CA ARG A 569 -8.87 -24.13 -53.53
C ARG A 569 -9.27 -25.23 -52.53
N SER A 570 -10.49 -25.11 -52.02
CA SER A 570 -11.73 -25.53 -52.69
C SER A 570 -12.94 -24.83 -52.08
#